data_AF-A0A352C3Z1-F1
#
_entry.id   AF-A0A352C3Z1-F1
#
_cell.length_a   1.000
_cell.length_b   1.000
_cell.length_c   1.000
_cell.angle_alpha   90.00
_cell.angle_beta   90.00
_cell.angle_gamma   90.00
#
_symmetry.space_group_name_H-M   'P 1'
#
loop_
_entity.id
_entity.type
_entity.pdbx_description
1 polymer ?
#
loop_
_entity_poly.entity_id
_entity_poly.type
_entity_poly.pdbx_seq_one_letter_code
_entity_poly.pdbx_strand_id
1 'polypeptide(L)' 'MSNKIMIFRISFSYLDSVYEVYAKQVTESDMFGFILIEDFVFGEQTSLVVDPSEEKLKLE' A
#
# COMPACT_ATOMS: atom_id res chain seq x y z
N MET A 1 27.60 4.24 13.06
CA MET A 1 26.20 4.58 13.35
C MET A 1 25.34 3.84 12.35
N SER A 2 24.59 2.82 12.77
CA SER A 2 23.73 2.06 11.86
C SER A 2 22.56 2.96 11.44
N ASN A 3 22.49 3.34 10.17
CA ASN A 3 21.37 4.11 9.62
C ASN A 3 20.13 3.21 9.60
N LYS A 4 19.34 3.28 10.66
CA LYS A 4 18.06 2.57 10.76
C LYS A 4 17.07 3.22 9.79
N ILE A 5 16.81 2.56 8.67
CA ILE A 5 15.78 2.98 7.73
C ILE A 5 14.43 2.65 8.38
N MET A 6 13.61 3.69 8.59
CA MET A 6 12.23 3.52 9.03
C MET A 6 11.39 3.17 7.80
N ILE A 7 10.61 2.10 7.90
CA ILE A 7 9.66 1.69 6.87
C ILE A 7 8.28 1.67 7.52
N PHE A 8 7.36 2.38 6.91
CA PHE A 8 5.96 2.41 7.28
C PHE A 8 5.22 1.34 6.49
N ARG A 9 4.28 0.68 7.16
CA ARG A 9 3.29 -0.19 6.52
C ARG A 9 1.96 0.54 6.56
N ILE A 10 1.43 0.86 5.40
CA ILE A 10 0.16 1.55 5.23
C ILE A 10 -0.85 0.54 4.70
N SER A 11 -1.92 0.34 5.46
CA SER A 11 -3.03 -0.54 5.08
C SER A 11 -4.30 0.28 4.93
N PHE A 12 -4.99 0.12 3.80
CA PHE A 12 -6.26 0.81 3.54
C PHE A 12 -7.24 -0.15 2.87
N SER A 13 -8.53 0.03 3.14
CA SER A 13 -9.60 -0.70 2.46
C SER A 13 -10.19 0.15 1.34
N TYR A 14 -10.49 -0.49 0.23
CA TYR A 14 -11.26 0.12 -0.86
C TYR A 14 -12.24 -0.93 -1.39
N LEU A 15 -13.53 -0.62 -1.30
CA LEU A 15 -14.63 -1.56 -1.53
C LEU A 15 -14.46 -2.82 -0.65
N ASP A 16 -14.54 -4.01 -1.24
CA ASP A 16 -14.42 -5.30 -0.57
C ASP A 16 -12.96 -5.80 -0.50
N SER A 17 -11.97 -4.94 -0.78
CA SER A 17 -10.56 -5.31 -0.84
C SER A 17 -9.71 -4.51 0.15
N VAL A 18 -8.73 -5.17 0.75
CA VAL A 18 -7.73 -4.56 1.64
C VAL A 18 -6.39 -4.52 0.92
N TYR A 19 -5.78 -3.34 0.89
CA TYR A 19 -4.51 -3.07 0.25
C TYR A 19 -3.45 -2.77 1.30
N GLU A 20 -2.22 -3.19 1.03
CA GLU A 20 -1.07 -2.94 1.88
C GLU A 20 0.09 -2.43 1.02
N VAL A 21 0.67 -1.30 1.42
CA VAL A 21 1.85 -0.72 0.79
C VAL A 21 2.90 -0.38 1.83
N TYR A 22 4.17 -0.43 1.42
CA TYR A 22 5.30 -0.07 2.26
C TYR A 22 5.97 1.17 1.70
N ALA A 23 6.35 2.10 2.57
CA ALA A 23 6.98 3.37 2.18
C ALA A 23 8.01 3.81 3.21
N LYS A 24 9.00 4.61 2.81
CA LYS A 24 10.00 5.17 3.73
C LYS A 24 9.61 6.53 4.27
N GLN A 25 8.69 7.23 3.59
CA GLN A 25 8.30 8.58 3.95
C GLN A 25 6.77 8.72 3.98
N VAL A 26 6.27 9.25 5.09
CA VAL A 26 4.86 9.60 5.29
C VAL A 26 4.82 10.97 5.95
N THR A 27 4.13 11.92 5.34
CA THR A 27 4.06 13.33 5.78
C THR A 27 2.64 13.86 5.69
N GLU A 28 2.36 14.95 6.39
CA GLU A 28 1.10 15.68 6.25
C GLU A 28 1.09 16.43 4.92
N SER A 29 -0.05 16.42 4.23
CA SER A 29 -0.23 17.20 3.01
C SER A 29 -0.51 18.66 3.33
N ASP A 30 -0.20 19.57 2.38
CA ASP A 30 -0.70 20.94 2.41
C ASP A 30 -2.25 21.01 2.32
N MET A 31 -2.89 19.93 1.85
CA MET A 31 -4.35 19.81 1.82
C MET A 31 -4.87 19.15 3.09
N PHE A 32 -5.72 19.88 3.82
CA PHE A 32 -6.33 19.39 5.05
C PHE A 32 -7.05 18.06 4.85
N GLY A 33 -6.73 17.08 5.70
CA GLY A 33 -7.32 15.74 5.67
C GLY A 33 -6.59 14.74 4.78
N PHE A 34 -5.46 15.12 4.17
CA PHE A 34 -4.65 14.23 3.34
C PHE A 34 -3.26 13.99 3.93
N ILE A 35 -2.72 12.80 3.64
CA ILE A 35 -1.33 12.44 3.91
C ILE A 35 -0.61 12.22 2.58
N LEU A 36 0.67 12.59 2.53
CA LEU A 36 1.56 12.29 1.42
C LEU A 36 2.38 11.06 1.78
N ILE A 37 2.45 10.11 0.86
CA ILE A 37 3.23 8.88 1.00
C ILE A 37 4.24 8.87 -0.14
N GLU A 38 5.52 8.82 0.20
CA GLU A 38 6.64 8.94 -0.72
C GLU A 38 7.67 7.85 -0.46
N ASP A 39 8.58 7.62 -1.42
CA ASP A 39 9.58 6.56 -1.36
C ASP A 39 9.00 5.17 -1.09
N PHE A 40 8.07 4.74 -1.97
CA PHE A 40 7.50 3.40 -1.93
C PHE A 40 8.58 2.31 -2.01
N VAL A 41 8.41 1.27 -1.20
CA VAL A 41 9.26 0.09 -1.15
C VAL A 41 8.53 -1.05 -1.84
N PHE A 42 8.96 -1.35 -3.06
CA PHE A 42 8.51 -2.53 -3.79
C PHE A 42 9.47 -3.68 -3.51
N GLY A 43 8.98 -4.78 -2.95
CA GLY A 43 9.74 -6.03 -2.85
C GLY A 43 9.57 -6.86 -4.13
N GLU A 44 10.57 -7.65 -4.50
CA GLU A 44 10.49 -8.57 -5.66
C GLU A 44 9.52 -9.76 -5.47
N GLN A 45 8.62 -9.71 -4.48
CA GLN A 45 7.70 -10.80 -4.13
C GLN A 45 6.28 -10.36 -3.73
N THR A 46 5.80 -9.16 -4.08
CA THR A 46 4.35 -8.93 -4.08
C THR A 46 3.75 -9.53 -5.36
N SER A 47 3.86 -10.86 -5.48
CA SER A 47 3.29 -11.72 -6.53
C SER A 47 1.77 -11.91 -6.39
N LEU A 48 1.08 -10.94 -5.80
CA LEU A 48 -0.37 -10.95 -5.75
C LEU A 48 -0.87 -9.51 -5.61
N VAL A 49 -0.70 -8.74 -6.68
CA VAL A 49 -1.72 -7.75 -7.02
C VAL A 49 -2.94 -8.60 -7.35
N VAL A 50 -3.75 -8.93 -6.33
CA VAL A 50 -5.01 -9.65 -6.52
C VAL A 50 -5.78 -8.84 -7.55
N ASP A 51 -5.98 -9.41 -8.73
CA ASP A 51 -6.92 -8.87 -9.70
C ASP A 51 -8.32 -9.19 -9.15
N PRO A 52 -9.09 -8.19 -8.65
CA PRO A 52 -10.43 -8.42 -8.12
C PRO A 52 -11.41 -8.89 -9.21
N SER A 53 -10.98 -9.00 -10.47
CA SER A 53 -11.77 -9.56 -11.57
C SER A 53 -11.82 -11.09 -11.56
N GLU A 54 -10.84 -11.79 -10.98
CA GLU A 54 -10.77 -13.26 -11.06
C GLU A 54 -11.70 -14.02 -10.09
N GLU A 55 -12.23 -13.37 -9.04
CA GLU A 55 -13.19 -14.03 -8.14
C GLU A 55 -14.66 -13.89 -8.56
N LYS A 56 -15.00 -12.98 -9.50
CA LYS A 56 -16.41 -12.78 -9.93
C LYS A 56 -16.88 -13.71 -11.07
N LEU A 57 -16.03 -14.62 -11.57
CA LEU A 57 -16.35 -15.49 -12.72
C LEU A 57 -16.46 -16.99 -12.38
N LYS A 58 -16.73 -17.36 -11.12
CA LYS A 58 -17.11 -18.74 -10.72
C LYS A 58 -18.52 -18.84 -10.13
N LEU A 59 -19.45 -18.06 -10.68
CA LEU A 59 -20.88 -18.24 -10.48
C LEU A 59 -21.51 -18.70 -11.81
N GLU A 60 -21.08 -19.86 -12.31
CA GLU A 60 -21.85 -20.76 -13.17
C GLU A 60 -21.19 -22.15 -13.19
#